data_AF-A0A8J2EMV8-F1
#
_entry.id   AF-A0A8J2EMV8-F1
#
_cell.length_a   1.000
_cell.length_b   1.000
_cell.length_c   1.000
_cell.angle_alpha   90.00
_cell.angle_beta   90.00
_cell.angle_gamma   90.00
#
_symmetry.space_group_name_H-M   'P 1'
#
loop_
_entity.id
_entity.type
_entity.pdbx_description
1 polymer ?
#
loop_
_entity_poly.entity_id
_entity_poly.type
_entity_poly.pdbx_seq_one_letter_code
_entity_poly.pdbx_strand_id
1 'polypeptide(L)'
;MAKDMTGVKDVAVRAGLGDIVPNRYDALLVDQFGVLHDGNMVYEGVEDCLTELRRHPVKVVMLSNSTKRAKKTMQRMAERQKVSSDKIDGFVTSGELVWQLFHHVPANEDEDTVSKLGLGRKAFVFDVGDGYLPEFLEGLEGRLEFVDSIEDATLLFAFGYGAIADSKGHCVRKLQFTMNRSGSTPVVHHNTGSNGDGVQKNPQSGAASGCAPSSEQEGQHMHLTTKQISEAHAEEERIVDEILAKAAARNLPCLCANPDLMSAPRMDGTHDLVAGSLAARYVQKFGGRAIYYGKPHAVIYDEALAYLKREHGVPVETAEDKRRIAMVGDSLMHDICGAQGAGIDSIWLTGGVHYEALGIAPGPSCDTNRVDSDKAAREFARWGATPTWQVGGFQW
;
A
#
# COMPACT_ATOMS: atom_id res chain seq x y z
N MET A 1 -12.71 -23.17 18.75
CA MET A 1 -14.17 -23.01 18.57
C MET A 1 -14.38 -22.29 17.26
N ALA A 2 -15.16 -22.84 16.34
CA ALA A 2 -15.48 -22.19 15.07
C ALA A 2 -16.22 -20.88 15.38
N LYS A 3 -15.65 -19.74 14.95
CA LYS A 3 -16.41 -18.49 14.91
C LYS A 3 -17.60 -18.73 14.00
N ASP A 4 -18.77 -18.34 14.49
CA ASP A 4 -20.02 -18.36 13.76
C ASP A 4 -19.83 -17.65 12.41
N MET A 5 -19.79 -18.42 11.31
CA MET A 5 -19.55 -17.93 9.95
C MET A 5 -20.84 -17.42 9.28
N THR A 6 -21.96 -17.40 10.01
CA THR A 6 -23.29 -17.03 9.48
C THR A 6 -23.44 -15.55 9.10
N GLY A 7 -22.43 -14.72 9.34
CA GLY A 7 -22.46 -13.27 9.08
C GLY A 7 -21.68 -12.78 7.85
N VAL A 8 -20.95 -13.64 7.13
CA VAL A 8 -20.31 -13.21 5.87
C VAL A 8 -21.41 -13.11 4.82
N LYS A 9 -21.86 -11.87 4.55
CA LYS A 9 -22.87 -11.56 3.55
C LYS A 9 -22.53 -12.23 2.21
N ASP A 10 -23.56 -12.69 1.48
CA ASP A 10 -23.45 -12.99 0.06
C ASP A 10 -22.97 -11.73 -0.68
N VAL A 11 -21.65 -11.62 -0.88
CA VAL A 11 -21.07 -10.51 -1.64
C VAL A 11 -21.39 -10.74 -3.11
N ALA A 12 -22.09 -9.78 -3.70
CA ALA A 12 -22.60 -9.89 -5.05
C ALA A 12 -21.48 -9.98 -6.09
N VAL A 13 -21.48 -11.06 -6.87
CA VAL A 13 -20.62 -11.27 -8.03
C VAL A 13 -21.22 -10.58 -9.26
N ARG A 14 -20.37 -9.95 -10.07
CA ARG A 14 -20.75 -9.31 -11.35
C ARG A 14 -19.77 -9.69 -12.46
N ALA A 15 -20.23 -9.58 -13.70
CA ALA A 15 -19.41 -9.93 -14.86
C ALA A 15 -18.30 -8.89 -15.07
N GLY A 16 -18.61 -7.62 -14.89
CA GLY A 16 -17.70 -6.50 -15.10
C GLY A 16 -18.13 -5.23 -14.36
N LEU A 17 -17.35 -4.17 -14.54
CA LEU A 17 -17.59 -2.85 -13.94
C LEU A 17 -18.87 -2.20 -14.50
N GLY A 18 -19.27 -2.50 -15.73
CA GLY A 18 -20.47 -2.00 -16.40
C GLY A 18 -21.77 -2.43 -15.73
N ASP A 19 -21.77 -3.54 -14.98
CA ASP A 19 -22.93 -3.97 -14.17
C ASP A 19 -23.05 -3.19 -12.85
N ILE A 20 -22.00 -2.48 -12.44
CA ILE A 20 -21.86 -1.89 -11.10
C ILE A 20 -21.85 -0.36 -11.17
N VAL A 21 -20.98 0.18 -12.01
CA VAL A 21 -20.57 1.59 -11.98
C VAL A 21 -21.65 2.54 -12.52
N PRO A 22 -22.33 2.27 -13.66
CA PRO A 22 -23.27 3.21 -14.23
C PRO A 22 -24.35 3.67 -13.25
N ASN A 23 -24.51 4.99 -13.12
CA ASN A 23 -25.48 5.67 -12.25
C ASN A 23 -25.32 5.45 -10.73
N ARG A 24 -24.33 4.66 -10.31
CA ARG A 24 -24.09 4.34 -8.90
C ARG A 24 -22.96 5.16 -8.29
N TYR A 25 -21.85 5.29 -9.01
CA TYR A 25 -20.64 5.93 -8.51
C TYR A 25 -20.33 7.22 -9.26
N ASP A 26 -19.93 8.24 -8.51
CA ASP A 26 -19.41 9.50 -9.02
C ASP A 26 -17.90 9.41 -9.26
N ALA A 27 -17.21 8.55 -8.50
CA ALA A 27 -15.78 8.32 -8.65
C ALA A 27 -15.36 6.88 -8.32
N LEU A 28 -14.30 6.44 -8.97
CA LEU A 28 -13.54 5.24 -8.69
C LEU A 28 -12.13 5.65 -8.26
N LEU A 29 -11.70 5.14 -7.11
CA LEU A 29 -10.29 5.05 -6.75
C LEU A 29 -9.79 3.69 -7.26
N VAL A 30 -8.72 3.65 -8.03
CA VAL A 30 -8.32 2.43 -8.75
C VAL A 30 -6.86 2.12 -8.47
N ASP A 31 -6.58 0.90 -8.00
CA ASP A 31 -5.20 0.43 -7.91
C ASP A 31 -4.60 0.14 -9.30
N GLN A 32 -3.29 0.03 -9.40
CA GLN A 32 -2.56 -0.13 -10.65
C GLN A 32 -2.06 -1.55 -10.87
N PHE A 33 -1.22 -2.03 -9.95
CA PHE A 33 -0.61 -3.33 -10.05
C PHE A 33 -1.62 -4.43 -9.66
N GLY A 34 -1.69 -5.52 -10.43
CA GLY A 34 -2.72 -6.56 -10.18
C GLY A 34 -4.12 -6.19 -10.68
N VAL A 35 -4.36 -4.90 -10.98
CA VAL A 35 -5.63 -4.37 -11.47
C VAL A 35 -5.58 -4.00 -12.96
N LEU A 36 -4.65 -3.12 -13.34
CA LEU A 36 -4.51 -2.62 -14.72
C LEU A 36 -3.36 -3.31 -15.46
N HIS A 37 -2.31 -3.69 -14.74
CA HIS A 37 -1.10 -4.28 -15.34
C HIS A 37 -0.32 -5.15 -14.35
N ASP A 38 0.59 -5.98 -14.87
CA ASP A 38 1.52 -6.79 -14.09
C ASP A 38 2.89 -6.10 -13.84
N GLY A 39 2.97 -4.79 -14.13
CA GLY A 39 4.19 -4.01 -14.04
C GLY A 39 5.02 -4.00 -15.32
N ASN A 40 4.74 -4.92 -16.25
CA ASN A 40 5.31 -4.96 -17.58
C ASN A 40 4.29 -4.56 -18.65
N MET A 41 3.15 -5.25 -18.69
CA MET A 41 2.12 -5.07 -19.71
C MET A 41 0.75 -4.80 -19.08
N VAL A 42 -0.04 -3.97 -19.76
CA VAL A 42 -1.47 -3.81 -19.48
C VAL A 42 -2.21 -5.14 -19.69
N TYR A 43 -3.18 -5.40 -18.81
CA TYR A 43 -4.04 -6.56 -18.91
C TYR A 43 -5.07 -6.42 -20.06
N GLU A 44 -5.45 -7.54 -20.65
CA GLU A 44 -6.49 -7.60 -21.67
C GLU A 44 -7.81 -7.02 -21.14
N GLY A 45 -8.54 -6.26 -21.96
CA GLY A 45 -9.82 -5.64 -21.61
C GLY A 45 -9.73 -4.32 -20.83
N VAL A 46 -8.57 -3.98 -20.24
CA VAL A 46 -8.40 -2.74 -19.45
C VAL A 46 -8.64 -1.49 -20.28
N GLU A 47 -8.05 -1.43 -21.47
CA GLU A 47 -8.17 -0.25 -22.36
C GLU A 47 -9.60 -0.04 -22.85
N ASP A 48 -10.34 -1.13 -23.10
CA ASP A 48 -11.75 -1.08 -23.48
C ASP A 48 -12.59 -0.64 -22.29
N CYS A 49 -12.35 -1.20 -21.10
CA CYS A 49 -13.05 -0.81 -19.87
C CYS A 49 -12.83 0.68 -19.54
N LEU A 50 -11.60 1.19 -19.64
CA LEU A 50 -11.32 2.62 -19.47
C LEU A 50 -12.06 3.46 -20.51
N THR A 51 -12.14 2.98 -21.76
CA THR A 51 -12.88 3.66 -22.84
C THR A 51 -14.37 3.74 -22.54
N GLU A 52 -14.97 2.66 -22.04
CA GLU A 52 -16.38 2.64 -21.65
C GLU A 52 -16.62 3.54 -20.42
N LEU A 53 -15.78 3.47 -19.38
CA LEU A 53 -15.88 4.34 -18.21
C LEU A 53 -15.86 5.83 -18.59
N ARG A 54 -15.06 6.23 -19.59
CA ARG A 54 -15.03 7.62 -20.10
C ARG A 54 -16.33 8.09 -20.76
N ARG A 55 -17.22 7.17 -21.16
CA ARG A 55 -18.57 7.49 -21.67
C ARG A 55 -19.57 7.80 -20.56
N HIS A 56 -19.19 7.57 -19.31
CA HIS A 56 -19.99 7.86 -18.13
C HIS A 56 -19.42 9.07 -17.37
N PRO A 57 -20.22 9.75 -16.53
CA PRO A 57 -19.75 10.91 -15.76
C PRO A 57 -18.81 10.55 -14.60
N VAL A 58 -18.56 9.25 -14.37
CA VAL A 58 -17.71 8.75 -13.29
C VAL A 58 -16.26 9.20 -13.47
N LYS A 59 -15.62 9.59 -12.36
CA LYS A 59 -14.20 9.93 -12.31
C LYS A 59 -13.34 8.72 -12.03
N VAL A 60 -12.22 8.58 -12.73
CA VAL A 60 -11.28 7.48 -12.53
C VAL A 60 -9.96 8.07 -12.02
N VAL A 61 -9.69 7.89 -10.72
CA VAL A 61 -8.46 8.38 -10.07
C VAL A 61 -7.63 7.20 -9.60
N MET A 62 -6.35 7.19 -9.96
CA MET A 62 -5.42 6.15 -9.51
C MET A 62 -5.05 6.35 -8.04
N LEU A 63 -5.04 5.27 -7.26
CA LEU A 63 -4.61 5.25 -5.87
C LEU A 63 -3.51 4.20 -5.65
N SER A 64 -2.25 4.64 -5.58
CA SER A 64 -1.08 3.76 -5.68
C SER A 64 -0.12 3.88 -4.49
N ASN A 65 0.38 2.73 -4.03
CA ASN A 65 1.44 2.63 -3.02
C ASN A 65 2.85 2.94 -3.57
N SER A 66 2.96 3.30 -4.85
CA SER A 66 4.22 3.75 -5.45
C SER A 66 4.87 4.87 -4.63
N THR A 67 6.17 4.72 -4.32
CA THR A 67 7.00 5.77 -3.71
C THR A 67 7.31 6.91 -4.67
N LYS A 68 6.97 6.77 -5.95
CA LYS A 68 7.16 7.81 -6.96
C LYS A 68 6.05 8.84 -6.88
N ARG A 69 6.38 10.09 -7.20
CA ARG A 69 5.41 11.19 -7.33
C ARG A 69 4.33 10.88 -8.37
N ALA A 70 3.19 11.53 -8.25
CA ALA A 70 2.01 11.27 -9.09
C ALA A 70 2.34 11.42 -10.58
N LYS A 71 3.00 12.52 -10.96
CA LYS A 71 3.43 12.79 -12.35
C LYS A 71 4.33 11.70 -12.91
N LYS A 72 5.32 11.25 -12.13
CA LYS A 72 6.26 10.21 -12.57
C LYS A 72 5.57 8.86 -12.73
N THR A 73 4.68 8.53 -11.80
CA THR A 73 3.90 7.29 -11.85
C THR A 73 3.02 7.27 -13.10
N MET A 74 2.30 8.37 -13.39
CA MET A 74 1.50 8.50 -14.62
C MET A 74 2.35 8.35 -15.89
N GLN A 75 3.49 9.06 -15.97
CA GLN A 75 4.40 8.97 -17.11
C GLN A 75 4.89 7.54 -17.33
N ARG A 76 5.33 6.87 -16.26
CA ARG A 76 5.79 5.49 -16.33
C ARG A 76 4.68 4.56 -16.83
N MET A 77 3.46 4.71 -16.30
CA MET A 77 2.29 3.92 -16.67
C MET A 77 1.97 4.03 -18.17
N ALA A 78 1.98 5.24 -18.70
CA ALA A 78 1.75 5.48 -20.13
C ALA A 78 2.90 4.95 -21.00
N GLU A 79 4.15 5.23 -20.65
CA GLU A 79 5.30 4.93 -21.50
C GLU A 79 5.68 3.45 -21.49
N ARG A 80 5.63 2.81 -20.31
CA ARG A 80 6.11 1.44 -20.10
C ARG A 80 4.98 0.43 -20.15
N GLN A 81 3.93 0.63 -19.36
CA GLN A 81 2.82 -0.33 -19.26
C GLN A 81 1.78 -0.16 -20.37
N LYS A 82 1.86 0.92 -21.16
CA LYS A 82 0.97 1.21 -22.29
C LYS A 82 -0.50 1.39 -21.90
N VAL A 83 -0.73 1.93 -20.70
CA VAL A 83 -2.08 2.34 -20.26
C VAL A 83 -2.35 3.78 -20.67
N SER A 84 -3.48 4.04 -21.32
CA SER A 84 -3.89 5.38 -21.76
C SER A 84 -4.18 6.30 -20.58
N SER A 85 -3.23 7.19 -20.26
CA SER A 85 -3.39 8.18 -19.18
C SER A 85 -4.42 9.26 -19.50
N ASP A 86 -4.77 9.47 -20.77
CA ASP A 86 -5.83 10.40 -21.20
C ASP A 86 -7.24 9.96 -20.78
N LYS A 87 -7.39 8.69 -20.35
CA LYS A 87 -8.63 8.11 -19.85
C LYS A 87 -8.73 8.13 -18.31
N ILE A 88 -7.78 8.76 -17.64
CA ILE A 88 -7.66 8.79 -16.18
C ILE A 88 -7.74 10.24 -15.73
N ASP A 89 -8.64 10.54 -14.78
CA ASP A 89 -8.90 11.90 -14.30
C ASP A 89 -7.82 12.39 -13.32
N GLY A 90 -7.10 11.49 -12.63
CA GLY A 90 -6.09 11.89 -11.64
C GLY A 90 -5.24 10.77 -11.07
N PHE A 91 -4.21 11.14 -10.29
CA PHE A 91 -3.31 10.22 -9.60
C PHE A 91 -3.02 10.70 -8.19
N VAL A 92 -3.20 9.80 -7.23
CA VAL A 92 -2.81 9.95 -5.83
C VAL A 92 -1.84 8.82 -5.51
N THR A 93 -0.61 9.17 -5.14
CA THR A 93 0.43 8.19 -4.82
C THR A 93 1.00 8.44 -3.43
N SER A 94 1.39 7.36 -2.76
CA SER A 94 2.06 7.48 -1.45
C SER A 94 3.30 8.38 -1.52
N GLY A 95 4.09 8.26 -2.59
CA GLY A 95 5.23 9.14 -2.86
C GLY A 95 4.85 10.63 -2.93
N GLU A 96 3.72 10.97 -3.56
CA GLU A 96 3.24 12.35 -3.62
C GLU A 96 2.88 12.88 -2.22
N LEU A 97 2.18 12.09 -1.41
CA LEU A 97 1.84 12.49 -0.04
C LEU A 97 3.08 12.70 0.83
N VAL A 98 4.06 11.80 0.74
CA VAL A 98 5.32 11.94 1.48
C VAL A 98 6.10 13.17 1.00
N TRP A 99 6.13 13.44 -0.30
CA TRP A 99 6.73 14.66 -0.82
C TRP A 99 6.02 15.91 -0.28
N GLN A 100 4.68 15.91 -0.32
CA GLN A 100 3.85 17.01 0.18
C GLN A 100 4.01 17.24 1.68
N LEU A 101 4.22 16.18 2.47
CA LEU A 101 4.49 16.27 3.91
C LEU A 101 5.69 17.17 4.21
N PHE A 102 6.76 17.09 3.42
CA PHE A 102 7.93 17.94 3.59
C PHE A 102 7.84 19.25 2.83
N HIS A 103 7.10 19.29 1.72
CA HIS A 103 6.95 20.51 0.91
C HIS A 103 6.07 21.56 1.59
N HIS A 104 4.98 21.16 2.24
CA HIS A 104 4.08 22.09 2.92
C HIS A 104 4.64 22.47 4.29
N VAL A 105 5.31 23.62 4.36
CA VAL A 105 5.73 24.23 5.63
C VAL A 105 4.67 25.26 6.01
N PRO A 106 3.85 25.01 7.06
CA PRO A 106 2.84 25.97 7.49
C PRO A 106 3.48 27.23 8.07
N ALA A 107 2.74 28.34 8.08
CA ALA A 107 3.21 29.60 8.64
C ALA A 107 3.40 29.55 10.17
N ASN A 108 2.72 28.62 10.84
CA ASN A 108 2.82 28.37 12.27
C ASN A 108 3.55 27.04 12.51
N GLU A 109 4.62 27.04 13.31
CA GLU A 109 5.37 25.81 13.67
C GLU A 109 4.49 24.80 14.42
N ASP A 110 3.50 25.26 15.20
CA ASP A 110 2.53 24.40 15.88
C ASP A 110 1.58 23.68 14.89
N GLU A 111 1.62 24.03 13.61
CA GLU A 111 0.89 23.36 12.54
C GLU A 111 1.76 22.36 11.75
N ASP A 112 3.08 22.31 11.97
CA ASP A 112 3.99 21.45 11.20
C ASP A 112 3.72 19.97 11.45
N THR A 113 3.13 19.32 10.45
CA THR A 113 2.80 17.89 10.48
C THR A 113 4.04 17.03 10.70
N VAL A 114 5.21 17.41 10.15
CA VAL A 114 6.47 16.68 10.34
C VAL A 114 6.81 16.61 11.83
N SER A 115 6.80 17.77 12.50
CA SER A 115 7.08 17.87 13.93
C SER A 115 6.02 17.16 14.80
N LYS A 116 4.72 17.28 14.46
CA LYS A 116 3.63 16.56 15.16
C LYS A 116 3.75 15.05 15.08
N LEU A 117 4.25 14.55 13.96
CA LEU A 117 4.54 13.13 13.77
C LEU A 117 5.81 12.69 14.49
N GLY A 118 6.53 13.61 15.14
CA GLY A 118 7.82 13.37 15.79
C GLY A 118 8.92 13.04 14.79
N LEU A 119 8.76 13.46 13.52
CA LEU A 119 9.76 13.33 12.47
C LEU A 119 10.73 14.52 12.53
N GLY A 120 11.99 14.28 12.21
CA GLY A 120 12.92 15.35 11.88
C GLY A 120 12.99 15.60 10.37
N ARG A 121 14.04 16.29 9.92
CA ARG A 121 14.26 16.62 8.50
C ARG A 121 15.56 16.04 7.93
N LYS A 122 16.38 15.37 8.76
CA LYS A 122 17.58 14.65 8.34
C LYS A 122 17.28 13.16 8.25
N ALA A 123 17.38 12.60 7.06
CA ALA A 123 16.97 11.23 6.76
C ALA A 123 18.14 10.36 6.31
N PHE A 124 18.30 9.21 6.97
CA PHE A 124 19.07 8.10 6.40
C PHE A 124 18.12 7.27 5.52
N VAL A 125 18.47 7.08 4.26
CA VAL A 125 17.52 6.59 3.25
C VAL A 125 17.86 5.20 2.76
N PHE A 126 16.89 4.30 2.87
CA PHE A 126 16.85 3.08 2.07
C PHE A 126 16.05 3.35 0.80
N ASP A 127 16.69 3.16 -0.35
CA ASP A 127 16.17 3.48 -1.67
C ASP A 127 15.66 2.22 -2.40
N VAL A 128 14.89 2.43 -3.45
CA VAL A 128 14.56 1.42 -4.47
C VAL A 128 15.81 1.02 -5.27
N GLY A 129 16.75 1.94 -5.50
CA GLY A 129 17.99 1.71 -6.25
C GLY A 129 17.86 1.94 -7.75
N ASP A 130 16.82 2.68 -8.18
CA ASP A 130 16.55 3.00 -9.59
C ASP A 130 16.99 4.40 -10.02
N GLY A 131 17.62 5.16 -9.11
CA GLY A 131 18.15 6.50 -9.37
C GLY A 131 17.09 7.61 -9.37
N TYR A 132 15.89 7.36 -8.84
CA TYR A 132 14.81 8.34 -8.82
C TYR A 132 14.89 9.36 -7.66
N LEU A 133 15.61 9.05 -6.58
CA LEU A 133 15.66 9.92 -5.39
C LEU A 133 16.07 11.38 -5.66
N PRO A 134 17.03 11.70 -6.55
CA PRO A 134 17.34 13.09 -6.88
C PRO A 134 16.13 13.84 -7.46
N GLU A 135 15.35 13.20 -8.34
CA GLU A 135 14.11 13.77 -8.89
C GLU A 135 13.02 13.89 -7.81
N PHE A 136 12.97 12.97 -6.84
CA PHE A 136 12.07 13.08 -5.70
C PHE A 136 12.39 14.30 -4.83
N LEU A 137 13.66 14.65 -4.65
CA LEU A 137 14.08 15.76 -3.80
C LEU A 137 13.80 17.15 -4.41
N GLU A 138 13.50 17.24 -5.71
CA GLU A 138 13.22 18.53 -6.36
C GLU A 138 12.09 19.29 -5.62
N GLY A 139 12.39 20.51 -5.15
CA GLY A 139 11.46 21.35 -4.40
C GLY A 139 11.43 21.11 -2.88
N LEU A 140 12.27 20.19 -2.36
CA LEU A 140 12.42 19.93 -0.92
C LEU A 140 13.72 20.54 -0.35
N GLU A 141 14.39 21.42 -1.07
CA GLU A 141 15.66 22.01 -0.66
C GLU A 141 15.51 22.74 0.70
N GLY A 142 16.32 22.34 1.68
CA GLY A 142 16.24 22.85 3.05
C GLY A 142 15.04 22.36 3.87
N ARG A 143 14.18 21.51 3.29
CA ARG A 143 12.98 20.96 3.96
C ARG A 143 13.10 19.47 4.29
N LEU A 144 13.88 18.73 3.50
CA LEU A 144 14.31 17.36 3.73
C LEU A 144 15.77 17.23 3.27
N GLU A 145 16.63 16.73 4.14
CA GLU A 145 18.07 16.54 3.90
C GLU A 145 18.40 15.06 4.07
N PHE A 146 19.07 14.47 3.08
CA PHE A 146 19.60 13.13 3.21
C PHE A 146 20.99 13.18 3.86
N VAL A 147 21.30 12.19 4.70
CA VAL A 147 22.57 12.10 5.41
C VAL A 147 23.27 10.77 5.11
N ASP A 148 24.61 10.80 5.05
CA ASP A 148 25.43 9.63 4.71
C ASP A 148 25.54 8.60 5.84
N SER A 149 25.22 9.02 7.07
CA SER A 149 25.39 8.22 8.29
C SER A 149 24.10 8.21 9.11
N ILE A 150 23.76 7.04 9.65
CA ILE A 150 22.58 6.90 10.50
C ILE A 150 22.73 7.75 11.76
N GLU A 151 23.95 7.96 12.27
CA GLU A 151 24.26 8.77 13.45
C GLU A 151 23.84 10.25 13.29
N ASP A 152 23.89 10.80 12.09
CA ASP A 152 23.46 12.18 11.79
C ASP A 152 21.94 12.28 11.50
N ALA A 153 21.27 11.14 11.35
CA ALA A 153 19.86 11.11 11.00
C ALA A 153 18.95 11.41 12.19
N THR A 154 17.80 12.00 11.86
CA THR A 154 16.67 12.24 12.75
C THR A 154 15.45 11.38 12.40
N LEU A 155 15.48 10.73 11.24
CA LEU A 155 14.51 9.72 10.83
C LEU A 155 15.16 8.67 9.92
N LEU A 156 14.60 7.47 9.92
CA LEU A 156 14.88 6.45 8.92
C LEU A 156 13.86 6.58 7.78
N PHE A 157 14.29 6.76 6.54
CA PHE A 157 13.39 6.88 5.41
C PHE A 157 13.38 5.58 4.59
N ALA A 158 12.32 4.78 4.76
CA ALA A 158 12.07 3.60 3.96
C ALA A 158 11.35 4.03 2.66
N PHE A 159 12.15 4.48 1.68
CA PHE A 159 11.69 4.77 0.32
C PHE A 159 11.69 3.51 -0.57
N GLY A 160 12.56 2.56 -0.25
CA GLY A 160 12.62 1.22 -0.83
C GLY A 160 13.41 0.29 0.08
N TYR A 161 13.81 -0.86 -0.47
CA TYR A 161 14.66 -1.83 0.23
C TYR A 161 15.75 -2.43 -0.71
N GLY A 162 16.00 -1.76 -1.85
CA GLY A 162 16.93 -2.23 -2.88
C GLY A 162 18.30 -1.54 -2.84
N ALA A 163 18.47 -0.48 -2.07
CA ALA A 163 19.74 0.24 -1.95
C ALA A 163 19.83 1.10 -0.68
N ILE A 164 21.05 1.55 -0.39
CA ILE A 164 21.35 2.67 0.53
C ILE A 164 21.82 3.84 -0.34
N ALA A 165 21.28 5.03 -0.07
CA ALA A 165 21.62 6.25 -0.78
C ALA A 165 22.51 7.19 0.04
N ASP A 166 23.34 7.98 -0.64
CA ASP A 166 24.08 9.10 -0.04
C ASP A 166 23.20 10.35 0.16
N SER A 167 23.79 11.39 0.73
CA SER A 167 23.22 12.72 0.95
C SER A 167 22.74 13.44 -0.30
N LYS A 168 23.14 12.97 -1.50
CA LYS A 168 22.67 13.48 -2.80
C LYS A 168 21.59 12.59 -3.42
N GLY A 169 21.20 11.51 -2.75
CA GLY A 169 20.24 10.54 -3.26
C GLY A 169 20.82 9.55 -4.27
N HIS A 170 22.14 9.43 -4.37
CA HIS A 170 22.77 8.43 -5.24
C HIS A 170 22.97 7.10 -4.49
N CYS A 171 22.70 5.99 -5.17
CA CYS A 171 22.95 4.66 -4.63
C CYS A 171 24.45 4.45 -4.37
N VAL A 172 24.81 4.26 -3.10
CA VAL A 172 26.18 3.91 -2.67
C VAL A 172 26.35 2.43 -2.37
N ARG A 173 25.25 1.71 -2.13
CA ARG A 173 25.24 0.26 -1.94
C ARG A 173 23.93 -0.32 -2.44
N LYS A 174 24.00 -1.32 -3.31
CA LYS A 174 22.83 -2.14 -3.68
C LYS A 174 22.58 -3.19 -2.60
N LEU A 175 21.31 -3.53 -2.42
CA LEU A 175 20.81 -4.58 -1.55
C LEU A 175 19.92 -5.50 -2.41
N GLN A 176 20.16 -6.80 -2.42
CA GLN A 176 19.38 -7.76 -3.20
C GLN A 176 18.75 -8.80 -2.29
N PHE A 177 17.45 -8.61 -2.04
CA PHE A 177 16.61 -9.57 -1.32
C PHE A 177 15.54 -10.11 -2.27
N THR A 178 15.80 -11.25 -2.90
CA THR A 178 14.85 -11.91 -3.82
C THR A 178 14.19 -13.11 -3.13
N MET A 179 12.88 -13.21 -3.23
CA MET A 179 12.09 -14.33 -2.72
C MET A 179 11.55 -15.18 -3.88
N ASN A 180 11.79 -16.50 -3.83
CA ASN A 180 11.19 -17.48 -4.74
C ASN A 180 9.81 -17.88 -4.24
N ARG A 181 8.83 -17.96 -5.13
CA ARG A 181 7.48 -18.47 -4.83
C ARG A 181 7.45 -20.00 -4.77
N SER A 182 8.31 -20.65 -3.99
CA SER A 182 8.26 -22.10 -3.81
C SER A 182 7.41 -22.46 -2.58
N GLY A 183 6.10 -22.61 -2.80
CA GLY A 183 5.20 -23.37 -1.93
C GLY A 183 4.79 -22.69 -0.63
N SER A 184 3.48 -22.60 -0.43
CA SER A 184 2.75 -21.97 0.67
C SER A 184 2.71 -20.43 0.66
N THR A 185 1.50 -19.92 0.40
CA THR A 185 0.99 -18.67 0.97
C THR A 185 1.48 -18.56 2.42
N PRO A 186 1.91 -17.38 2.94
CA PRO A 186 2.31 -17.28 4.34
C PRO A 186 1.18 -17.81 5.23
N VAL A 187 1.37 -18.98 5.83
CA VAL A 187 0.45 -19.56 6.80
C VAL A 187 0.93 -19.12 8.16
N VAL A 188 0.17 -18.22 8.79
CA VAL A 188 0.40 -17.78 10.16
C VAL A 188 -0.09 -18.89 11.09
N HIS A 189 0.82 -19.58 11.76
CA HIS A 189 0.49 -20.57 12.80
C HIS A 189 0.83 -20.02 14.20
N HIS A 190 -0.14 -20.13 15.11
CA HIS A 190 -0.09 -19.62 16.48
C HIS A 190 0.66 -20.57 17.42
N ASN A 191 1.41 -20.04 18.38
CA ASN A 191 1.77 -20.79 19.58
C ASN A 191 1.60 -19.92 20.83
N THR A 192 0.89 -20.46 21.82
CA THR A 192 0.52 -19.80 23.07
C THR A 192 1.69 -19.82 24.06
N GLY A 193 2.13 -18.64 24.51
CA GLY A 193 3.08 -18.48 25.61
C GLY A 193 2.71 -17.27 26.46
N SER A 194 2.44 -17.52 27.73
CA SER A 194 1.87 -16.62 28.75
C SER A 194 2.88 -15.67 29.42
N ASN A 195 2.33 -14.55 29.94
CA ASN A 195 2.82 -13.59 30.96
C ASN A 195 3.70 -12.42 30.45
N GLY A 196 3.52 -11.16 30.85
CA GLY A 196 2.62 -10.51 31.81
C GLY A 196 2.82 -8.98 31.84
N ASP A 197 1.75 -8.27 32.20
CA ASP A 197 1.59 -6.94 32.81
C ASP A 197 2.47 -5.72 32.43
N GLY A 198 1.82 -4.74 31.78
CA GLY A 198 1.62 -3.41 32.38
C GLY A 198 2.29 -2.20 31.71
N VAL A 199 1.58 -1.45 30.84
CA VAL A 199 1.84 -0.01 30.57
C VAL A 199 0.52 0.73 30.23
N GLN A 200 0.47 1.99 30.68
CA GLN A 200 -0.64 2.93 30.82
C GLN A 200 -1.25 3.46 29.51
N LYS A 201 -2.56 3.78 29.58
CA LYS A 201 -3.37 4.45 28.55
C LYS A 201 -3.08 5.95 28.48
N ASN A 202 -3.01 6.51 27.26
CA ASN A 202 -3.02 7.96 27.01
C ASN A 202 -4.37 8.38 26.38
N PRO A 203 -4.89 9.60 26.63
CA PRO A 203 -6.23 10.02 26.25
C PRO A 203 -6.26 10.88 24.97
N GLN A 204 -7.46 10.91 24.35
CA GLN A 204 -7.96 11.83 23.32
C GLN A 204 -7.70 11.50 21.83
N SER A 205 -8.65 10.78 21.23
CA SER A 205 -9.42 11.25 20.06
C SER A 205 -10.79 10.55 20.05
N GLY A 206 -11.87 11.34 19.96
CA GLY A 206 -13.24 10.85 19.98
C GLY A 206 -13.73 10.51 18.58
N ALA A 207 -14.33 9.31 18.45
CA ALA A 207 -15.23 8.79 17.41
C ALA A 207 -14.79 8.99 15.93
N ALA A 208 -14.48 7.96 15.13
CA ALA A 208 -15.12 6.66 15.01
C ALA A 208 -14.09 5.49 15.04
N SER A 209 -14.02 4.80 16.17
CA SER A 209 -13.24 3.58 16.35
C SER A 209 -14.11 2.37 15.98
N GLY A 210 -14.17 2.04 14.69
CA GLY A 210 -14.88 0.86 14.17
C GLY A 210 -13.98 -0.21 13.56
N CYS A 211 -12.67 0.01 13.52
CA CYS A 211 -11.72 -0.95 12.94
C CYS A 211 -10.33 -0.80 13.58
N ALA A 212 -10.28 -0.55 14.89
CA ALA A 212 -9.05 -0.81 15.64
C ALA A 212 -8.98 -2.32 15.84
N PRO A 213 -7.86 -2.96 15.49
CA PRO A 213 -7.67 -4.34 15.86
C PRO A 213 -7.80 -4.45 17.39
N SER A 214 -8.65 -5.36 17.88
CA SER A 214 -8.69 -5.75 19.30
C SER A 214 -7.26 -5.93 19.82
N SER A 215 -7.01 -5.71 21.11
CA SER A 215 -5.68 -5.86 21.73
C SER A 215 -5.05 -7.27 21.59
N GLU A 216 -5.70 -8.20 20.86
CA GLU A 216 -5.19 -9.49 20.39
C GLU A 216 -4.62 -9.45 18.93
N GLN A 217 -4.69 -8.32 18.24
CA GLN A 217 -4.37 -8.19 16.81
C GLN A 217 -3.06 -7.42 16.51
N GLU A 218 -2.32 -6.96 17.52
CA GLU A 218 -0.99 -6.35 17.36
C GLU A 218 0.14 -7.39 17.13
N GLY A 219 -0.17 -8.70 17.10
CA GLY A 219 0.80 -9.80 17.07
C GLY A 219 0.77 -10.71 15.82
N GLN A 220 0.43 -10.20 14.64
CA GLN A 220 0.42 -11.01 13.41
C GLN A 220 1.82 -11.09 12.78
N HIS A 221 2.56 -12.15 13.16
CA HIS A 221 3.95 -12.38 12.76
C HIS A 221 4.09 -12.98 11.35
N MET A 222 4.84 -12.29 10.48
CA MET A 222 5.44 -12.89 9.28
C MET A 222 6.81 -13.45 9.67
N HIS A 223 6.93 -14.76 9.85
CA HIS A 223 8.24 -15.41 9.93
C HIS A 223 8.80 -15.53 8.52
N LEU A 224 9.58 -14.54 8.09
CA LEU A 224 10.42 -14.64 6.90
C LEU A 224 11.51 -15.69 7.20
N THR A 225 11.20 -16.97 7.01
CA THR A 225 12.25 -17.99 7.01
C THR A 225 12.94 -17.93 5.66
N THR A 226 14.02 -17.16 5.62
CA THR A 226 14.98 -17.07 4.51
C THR A 226 15.70 -18.40 4.33
N LYS A 227 15.02 -19.39 3.74
CA LYS A 227 15.68 -20.62 3.30
C LYS A 227 16.44 -20.33 2.01
N GLN A 228 17.76 -20.45 2.12
CA GLN A 228 18.81 -20.31 1.09
C GLN A 228 19.34 -18.86 0.89
N ILE A 229 19.97 -18.33 1.92
CA ILE A 229 20.82 -17.14 1.87
C ILE A 229 22.20 -17.56 1.34
N SER A 230 22.61 -17.03 0.18
CA SER A 230 24.02 -17.04 -0.25
C SER A 230 24.85 -16.17 0.70
N GLU A 231 26.16 -16.41 0.84
CA GLU A 231 27.01 -15.60 1.74
C GLU A 231 26.93 -14.08 1.46
N ALA A 232 26.65 -13.68 0.21
CA ALA A 232 26.42 -12.29 -0.18
C ALA A 232 25.14 -11.70 0.43
N HIS A 233 24.04 -12.47 0.47
CA HIS A 233 22.78 -12.03 1.11
C HIS A 233 22.95 -11.91 2.64
N ALA A 234 23.81 -12.73 3.26
CA ALA A 234 24.04 -12.67 4.70
C ALA A 234 24.74 -11.37 5.12
N GLU A 235 25.67 -10.86 4.29
CA GLU A 235 26.34 -9.60 4.56
C GLU A 235 25.39 -8.40 4.43
N GLU A 236 24.56 -8.38 3.40
CA GLU A 236 23.56 -7.32 3.21
C GLU A 236 22.55 -7.28 4.36
N GLU A 237 22.09 -8.43 4.83
CA GLU A 237 21.23 -8.51 6.02
C GLU A 237 21.90 -7.98 7.27
N ARG A 238 23.19 -8.30 7.50
CA ARG A 238 23.95 -7.76 8.65
C ARG A 238 24.05 -6.25 8.60
N ILE A 239 24.40 -5.68 7.45
CA ILE A 239 24.54 -4.23 7.28
C ILE A 239 23.20 -3.54 7.56
N VAL A 240 22.10 -4.06 7.01
CA VAL A 240 20.76 -3.53 7.28
C VAL A 240 20.43 -3.62 8.77
N ASP A 241 20.65 -4.78 9.38
CA ASP A 241 20.36 -4.99 10.80
C ASP A 241 21.18 -4.07 11.72
N GLU A 242 22.45 -3.82 11.41
CA GLU A 242 23.29 -2.88 12.16
C GLU A 242 22.74 -1.45 12.08
N ILE A 243 22.31 -1.01 10.90
CA ILE A 243 21.70 0.31 10.70
C ILE A 243 20.39 0.41 11.48
N LEU A 244 19.52 -0.61 11.37
CA LEU A 244 18.23 -0.66 12.05
C LEU A 244 18.41 -0.70 13.58
N ALA A 245 19.37 -1.45 14.09
CA ALA A 245 19.69 -1.50 15.51
C ALA A 245 20.15 -0.13 16.05
N LYS A 246 21.02 0.57 15.32
CA LYS A 246 21.46 1.92 15.67
C LYS A 246 20.31 2.93 15.64
N ALA A 247 19.44 2.84 14.64
CA ALA A 247 18.24 3.68 14.53
C ALA A 247 17.30 3.46 15.74
N ALA A 248 17.06 2.20 16.10
CA ALA A 248 16.20 1.83 17.22
C ALA A 248 16.79 2.27 18.57
N ALA A 249 18.09 2.10 18.78
CA ALA A 249 18.78 2.57 19.99
C ALA A 249 18.68 4.09 20.19
N ARG A 250 18.45 4.84 19.11
CA ARG A 250 18.24 6.30 19.11
C ARG A 250 16.76 6.70 19.02
N ASN A 251 15.85 5.73 19.05
CA ASN A 251 14.40 5.92 18.90
C ASN A 251 14.02 6.70 17.63
N LEU A 252 14.76 6.51 16.53
CA LEU A 252 14.44 7.20 15.28
C LEU A 252 13.09 6.69 14.75
N PRO A 253 12.17 7.57 14.34
CA PRO A 253 10.99 7.16 13.60
C PRO A 253 11.38 6.67 12.20
N CYS A 254 10.74 5.62 11.72
CA CYS A 254 10.82 5.16 10.34
C CYS A 254 9.64 5.71 9.54
N LEU A 255 9.89 6.52 8.52
CA LEU A 255 8.88 6.93 7.56
C LEU A 255 8.86 5.91 6.41
N CYS A 256 7.74 5.20 6.25
CA CYS A 256 7.53 4.20 5.20
C CYS A 256 6.69 4.81 4.08
N ALA A 257 7.29 4.99 2.89
CA ALA A 257 6.63 5.58 1.73
C ALA A 257 5.91 4.55 0.84
N ASN A 258 6.09 3.26 1.07
CA ASN A 258 5.34 2.19 0.41
C ASN A 258 5.07 1.07 1.43
N PRO A 259 3.82 0.90 1.91
CA PRO A 259 3.48 -0.11 2.91
C PRO A 259 3.49 -1.54 2.38
N ASP A 260 3.55 -1.75 1.06
CA ASP A 260 3.63 -3.08 0.49
C ASP A 260 4.85 -3.82 1.04
N LEU A 261 4.70 -5.14 1.22
CA LEU A 261 5.81 -5.98 1.69
C LEU A 261 6.68 -6.47 0.53
N MET A 262 6.07 -6.68 -0.63
CA MET A 262 6.73 -7.26 -1.80
C MET A 262 6.38 -6.47 -3.06
N SER A 263 7.28 -6.48 -4.03
CA SER A 263 7.03 -5.92 -5.35
C SER A 263 6.06 -6.78 -6.15
N ALA A 264 5.61 -6.22 -7.28
CA ALA A 264 5.18 -7.01 -8.42
C ALA A 264 6.15 -8.17 -8.73
N PRO A 265 5.68 -9.34 -9.19
CA PRO A 265 6.54 -10.41 -9.64
C PRO A 265 7.35 -9.94 -10.85
N ARG A 266 8.62 -10.34 -10.86
CA ARG A 266 9.50 -10.25 -12.02
C ARG A 266 9.05 -11.26 -13.10
N MET A 267 9.63 -11.15 -14.29
CA MET A 267 9.36 -12.07 -15.41
C MET A 267 9.65 -13.55 -15.06
N ASP A 268 10.57 -13.81 -14.12
CA ASP A 268 10.90 -15.13 -13.61
C ASP A 268 10.00 -15.59 -12.43
N GLY A 269 8.98 -14.80 -12.09
CA GLY A 269 8.04 -15.09 -10.99
C GLY A 269 8.57 -14.77 -9.59
N THR A 270 9.77 -14.20 -9.47
CA THR A 270 10.34 -13.81 -8.16
C THR A 270 9.87 -12.42 -7.73
N HIS A 271 9.90 -12.15 -6.43
CA HIS A 271 9.52 -10.86 -5.86
C HIS A 271 10.68 -10.24 -5.09
N ASP A 272 10.79 -8.92 -5.14
CA ASP A 272 11.69 -8.16 -4.28
C ASP A 272 10.96 -7.77 -3.00
N LEU A 273 11.68 -7.73 -1.87
CA LEU A 273 11.18 -7.02 -0.69
C LEU A 273 11.20 -5.50 -0.95
N VAL A 274 10.20 -4.78 -0.47
CA VAL A 274 10.09 -3.32 -0.64
C VAL A 274 10.00 -2.60 0.70
N ALA A 275 9.74 -1.29 0.69
CA ALA A 275 9.84 -0.43 1.87
C ALA A 275 9.03 -0.91 3.08
N GLY A 276 7.85 -1.49 2.87
CA GLY A 276 7.02 -2.02 3.95
C GLY A 276 7.67 -3.19 4.67
N SER A 277 8.40 -4.05 3.96
CA SER A 277 9.17 -5.16 4.57
C SER A 277 10.32 -4.64 5.43
N LEU A 278 11.02 -3.60 4.99
CA LEU A 278 12.05 -2.95 5.79
C LEU A 278 11.46 -2.32 7.06
N ALA A 279 10.37 -1.58 6.93
CA ALA A 279 9.68 -0.96 8.06
C ALA A 279 9.13 -2.01 9.04
N ALA A 280 8.54 -3.10 8.53
CA ALA A 280 8.09 -4.22 9.35
C ALA A 280 9.26 -4.87 10.10
N ARG A 281 10.40 -5.10 9.44
CA ARG A 281 11.63 -5.60 10.09
C ARG A 281 12.10 -4.65 11.19
N TYR A 282 12.09 -3.34 10.96
CA TYR A 282 12.47 -2.34 11.96
C TYR A 282 11.58 -2.41 13.21
N VAL A 283 10.26 -2.46 13.03
CA VAL A 283 9.30 -2.55 14.14
C VAL A 283 9.43 -3.90 14.86
N GLN A 284 9.39 -5.01 14.14
CA GLN A 284 9.25 -6.34 14.73
C GLN A 284 10.54 -6.86 15.36
N LYS A 285 11.69 -6.60 14.73
CA LYS A 285 12.98 -7.14 15.20
C LYS A 285 13.69 -6.19 16.16
N PHE A 286 13.53 -4.88 15.97
CA PHE A 286 14.27 -3.88 16.72
C PHE A 286 13.41 -3.01 17.64
N GLY A 287 12.08 -3.22 17.66
CA GLY A 287 11.15 -2.45 18.49
C GLY A 287 11.01 -0.99 18.05
N GLY A 288 11.39 -0.67 16.81
CA GLY A 288 11.31 0.68 16.26
C GLY A 288 9.87 1.15 16.03
N ARG A 289 9.67 2.46 15.88
CA ARG A 289 8.39 3.05 15.49
C ARG A 289 8.36 3.35 13.99
N ALA A 290 7.34 2.88 13.27
CA ALA A 290 7.13 3.23 11.87
C ALA A 290 5.86 4.06 11.66
N ILE A 291 5.92 4.99 10.71
CA ILE A 291 4.84 5.85 10.23
C ILE A 291 4.63 5.51 8.77
N TYR A 292 3.45 5.03 8.43
CA TYR A 292 3.16 4.52 7.09
C TYR A 292 2.32 5.51 6.30
N TYR A 293 2.79 5.81 5.09
CA TYR A 293 2.05 6.52 4.06
C TYR A 293 1.71 5.52 2.96
N GLY A 294 0.45 5.48 2.54
CA GLY A 294 -0.07 4.51 1.58
C GLY A 294 -1.22 3.67 2.13
N LYS A 295 -1.80 2.84 1.26
CA LYS A 295 -2.87 1.90 1.58
C LYS A 295 -2.33 0.81 2.52
N PRO A 296 -3.10 0.35 3.52
CA PRO A 296 -4.51 0.68 3.80
C PRO A 296 -4.69 1.88 4.75
N HIS A 297 -3.64 2.66 5.03
CA HIS A 297 -3.69 3.70 6.05
C HIS A 297 -4.59 4.86 5.62
N ALA A 298 -5.35 5.41 6.57
CA ALA A 298 -6.33 6.46 6.33
C ALA A 298 -5.76 7.66 5.56
N VAL A 299 -4.49 8.02 5.82
CA VAL A 299 -3.82 9.18 5.23
C VAL A 299 -3.91 9.25 3.70
N ILE A 300 -3.81 8.11 2.99
CA ILE A 300 -3.88 8.12 1.52
C ILE A 300 -5.33 8.22 1.02
N TYR A 301 -6.28 7.63 1.74
CA TYR A 301 -7.70 7.71 1.40
C TYR A 301 -8.27 9.10 1.70
N ASP A 302 -7.88 9.71 2.81
CA ASP A 302 -8.25 11.08 3.16
C ASP A 302 -7.76 12.06 2.10
N GLU A 303 -6.50 11.94 1.63
CA GLU A 303 -6.01 12.75 0.51
C GLU A 303 -6.74 12.42 -0.80
N ALA A 304 -7.06 11.16 -1.07
CA ALA A 304 -7.79 10.81 -2.28
C ALA A 304 -9.21 11.41 -2.32
N LEU A 305 -9.92 11.41 -1.19
CA LEU A 305 -11.22 12.07 -1.05
C LEU A 305 -11.08 13.59 -1.15
N ALA A 306 -10.07 14.18 -0.51
CA ALA A 306 -9.78 15.61 -0.62
C ALA A 306 -9.45 16.02 -2.07
N TYR A 307 -8.68 15.20 -2.78
CA TYR A 307 -8.34 15.36 -4.20
C TYR A 307 -9.60 15.30 -5.08
N LEU A 308 -10.45 14.28 -4.90
CA LEU A 308 -11.71 14.14 -5.64
C LEU A 308 -12.61 15.37 -5.48
N LYS A 309 -12.74 15.88 -4.25
CA LYS A 309 -13.48 17.11 -3.97
C LYS A 309 -12.84 18.33 -4.62
N ARG A 310 -11.54 18.53 -4.43
CA ARG A 310 -10.80 19.72 -4.86
C ARG A 310 -10.69 19.82 -6.38
N GLU A 311 -10.34 18.73 -7.04
CA GLU A 311 -10.02 18.71 -8.48
C GLU A 311 -11.23 18.36 -9.35
N HIS A 312 -12.22 17.65 -8.81
CA HIS A 312 -13.35 17.13 -9.59
C HIS A 312 -14.72 17.50 -9.03
N GLY A 313 -14.80 18.19 -7.89
CA GLY A 313 -16.07 18.61 -7.28
C GLY A 313 -16.94 17.45 -6.81
N VAL A 314 -16.37 16.26 -6.60
CA VAL A 314 -17.09 15.09 -6.08
C VAL A 314 -17.37 15.31 -4.59
N PRO A 315 -18.63 15.23 -4.13
CA PRO A 315 -18.98 15.33 -2.71
C PRO A 315 -18.33 14.20 -1.89
N VAL A 316 -17.88 14.51 -0.66
CA VAL A 316 -17.22 13.54 0.23
C VAL A 316 -17.54 13.75 1.72
N GLU A 317 -18.46 14.68 2.02
CA GLU A 317 -18.73 15.18 3.36
C GLU A 317 -19.58 14.22 4.20
N THR A 318 -20.56 13.55 3.57
CA THR A 318 -21.50 12.65 4.26
C THR A 318 -21.18 11.18 3.99
N ALA A 319 -21.79 10.30 4.78
CA ALA A 319 -21.70 8.86 4.55
C ALA A 319 -22.38 8.47 3.22
N GLU A 320 -23.43 9.18 2.82
CA GLU A 320 -24.13 9.01 1.53
C GLU A 320 -23.20 9.35 0.36
N ASP A 321 -22.48 10.47 0.47
CA ASP A 321 -21.51 10.90 -0.56
C ASP A 321 -20.39 9.87 -0.73
N LYS A 322 -19.81 9.41 0.39
CA LYS A 322 -18.75 8.40 0.38
C LYS A 322 -19.19 7.05 -0.23
N ARG A 323 -20.45 6.65 -0.07
CA ARG A 323 -21.02 5.46 -0.73
C ARG A 323 -21.18 5.60 -2.25
N ARG A 324 -21.03 6.82 -2.81
CA ARG A 324 -20.95 7.07 -4.25
C ARG A 324 -19.51 7.04 -4.77
N ILE A 325 -18.56 6.62 -3.95
CA ILE A 325 -17.16 6.39 -4.33
C ILE A 325 -16.86 4.92 -4.09
N ALA A 326 -16.13 4.29 -5.02
CA ALA A 326 -15.68 2.92 -4.85
C ALA A 326 -14.17 2.76 -5.05
N MET A 327 -13.53 1.98 -4.19
CA MET A 327 -12.18 1.49 -4.41
C MET A 327 -12.21 0.23 -5.28
N VAL A 328 -11.49 0.21 -6.39
CA VAL A 328 -11.26 -0.95 -7.25
C VAL A 328 -9.85 -1.45 -7.01
N GLY A 329 -9.73 -2.67 -6.50
CA GLY A 329 -8.46 -3.22 -6.07
C GLY A 329 -8.48 -4.74 -5.99
N ASP A 330 -7.31 -5.35 -6.00
CA ASP A 330 -7.18 -6.80 -5.91
C ASP A 330 -6.72 -7.28 -4.53
N SER A 331 -6.18 -6.39 -3.69
CA SER A 331 -5.70 -6.72 -2.34
C SER A 331 -6.79 -6.51 -1.29
N LEU A 332 -7.18 -7.58 -0.58
CA LEU A 332 -8.07 -7.47 0.57
C LEU A 332 -7.43 -6.62 1.69
N MET A 333 -6.12 -6.73 1.86
CA MET A 333 -5.37 -6.05 2.91
C MET A 333 -5.19 -4.56 2.65
N HIS A 334 -4.88 -4.17 1.40
CA HIS A 334 -4.57 -2.79 1.07
C HIS A 334 -5.79 -2.04 0.58
N ASP A 335 -6.51 -2.61 -0.39
CA ASP A 335 -7.57 -1.89 -1.09
C ASP A 335 -8.90 -2.00 -0.37
N ILE A 336 -9.33 -3.22 -0.03
CA ILE A 336 -10.66 -3.46 0.53
C ILE A 336 -10.71 -3.04 2.00
N CYS A 337 -9.69 -3.39 2.78
CA CYS A 337 -9.56 -2.91 4.17
C CYS A 337 -9.46 -1.37 4.22
N GLY A 338 -8.65 -0.77 3.35
CA GLY A 338 -8.50 0.68 3.27
C GLY A 338 -9.82 1.39 2.90
N ALA A 339 -10.55 0.86 1.92
CA ALA A 339 -11.87 1.35 1.53
C ALA A 339 -12.89 1.27 2.68
N GLN A 340 -12.92 0.13 3.39
CA GLN A 340 -13.78 -0.07 4.56
C GLN A 340 -13.45 0.95 5.67
N GLY A 341 -12.17 1.21 5.92
CA GLY A 341 -11.72 2.23 6.87
C GLY A 341 -12.10 3.65 6.46
N ALA A 342 -12.06 3.96 5.16
CA ALA A 342 -12.46 5.26 4.61
C ALA A 342 -13.98 5.47 4.55
N GLY A 343 -14.76 4.38 4.65
CA GLY A 343 -16.22 4.39 4.56
C GLY A 343 -16.76 4.49 3.13
N ILE A 344 -15.98 4.06 2.13
CA ILE A 344 -16.35 4.01 0.72
C ILE A 344 -16.69 2.57 0.30
N ASP A 345 -17.44 2.41 -0.80
CA ASP A 345 -17.70 1.08 -1.36
C ASP A 345 -16.40 0.47 -1.92
N SER A 346 -16.38 -0.83 -2.16
CA SER A 346 -15.22 -1.49 -2.77
C SER A 346 -15.61 -2.61 -3.75
N ILE A 347 -14.84 -2.70 -4.82
CA ILE A 347 -14.95 -3.69 -5.89
C ILE A 347 -13.67 -4.51 -5.86
N TRP A 348 -13.78 -5.76 -5.42
CA TRP A 348 -12.63 -6.66 -5.32
C TRP A 348 -12.43 -7.44 -6.61
N LEU A 349 -11.21 -7.38 -7.16
CA LEU A 349 -10.80 -8.12 -8.34
C LEU A 349 -10.21 -9.47 -7.95
N THR A 350 -10.99 -10.54 -8.12
CA THR A 350 -10.63 -11.88 -7.65
C THR A 350 -9.45 -12.48 -8.39
N GLY A 351 -9.18 -12.04 -9.63
CA GLY A 351 -8.06 -12.50 -10.45
C GLY A 351 -6.69 -11.97 -10.04
N GLY A 352 -6.61 -11.01 -9.12
CA GLY A 352 -5.31 -10.49 -8.64
C GLY A 352 -4.73 -11.31 -7.49
N VAL A 353 -4.08 -10.68 -6.51
CA VAL A 353 -3.16 -11.35 -5.55
C VAL A 353 -3.72 -12.56 -4.77
N HIS A 354 -5.04 -12.70 -4.63
CA HIS A 354 -5.66 -13.83 -3.90
C HIS A 354 -6.05 -15.04 -4.77
N TYR A 355 -5.77 -15.03 -6.08
CA TYR A 355 -6.23 -16.07 -7.02
C TYR A 355 -5.90 -17.51 -6.57
N GLU A 356 -4.72 -17.74 -5.96
CA GLU A 356 -4.30 -19.06 -5.46
C GLU A 356 -5.16 -19.53 -4.28
N ALA A 357 -5.47 -18.63 -3.34
CA ALA A 357 -6.31 -18.93 -2.19
C ALA A 357 -7.75 -19.26 -2.63
N LEU A 358 -8.21 -18.63 -3.71
CA LEU A 358 -9.49 -18.90 -4.35
C LEU A 358 -9.46 -20.17 -5.23
N GLY A 359 -8.28 -20.62 -5.65
CA GLY A 359 -8.10 -21.76 -6.56
C GLY A 359 -8.64 -21.48 -7.96
N ILE A 360 -8.47 -20.24 -8.44
CA ILE A 360 -8.84 -19.80 -9.79
C ILE A 360 -7.59 -19.41 -10.59
N ALA A 361 -7.73 -19.17 -11.89
CA ALA A 361 -6.64 -18.64 -12.71
C ALA A 361 -6.36 -17.16 -12.37
N PRO A 362 -5.10 -16.70 -12.42
CA PRO A 362 -4.77 -15.30 -12.25
C PRO A 362 -5.19 -14.46 -13.46
N GLY A 363 -5.29 -13.16 -13.26
CA GLY A 363 -5.45 -12.16 -14.30
C GLY A 363 -6.91 -11.87 -14.70
N PRO A 364 -7.10 -11.00 -15.71
CA PRO A 364 -8.41 -10.45 -16.09
C PRO A 364 -9.37 -11.49 -16.66
N SER A 365 -8.86 -12.59 -17.23
CA SER A 365 -9.65 -13.67 -17.82
C SER A 365 -10.18 -14.67 -16.80
N CYS A 366 -10.00 -14.39 -15.49
CA CYS A 366 -10.53 -15.27 -14.46
C CYS A 366 -12.07 -15.23 -14.46
N ASP A 367 -12.69 -16.41 -14.36
CA ASP A 367 -14.14 -16.54 -14.28
C ASP A 367 -14.58 -16.44 -12.82
N THR A 368 -14.94 -15.23 -12.36
CA THR A 368 -15.38 -14.99 -10.97
C THR A 368 -16.61 -15.79 -10.59
N ASN A 369 -17.42 -16.23 -11.55
CA ASN A 369 -18.54 -17.11 -11.24
C ASN A 369 -18.09 -18.50 -10.76
N ARG A 370 -16.80 -18.84 -10.91
CA ARG A 370 -16.18 -20.06 -10.38
C ARG A 370 -15.53 -19.85 -9.01
N VAL A 371 -15.57 -18.64 -8.47
CA VAL A 371 -15.08 -18.39 -7.12
C VAL A 371 -16.03 -19.08 -6.14
N ASP A 372 -15.48 -20.07 -5.45
CA ASP A 372 -16.15 -20.74 -4.34
C ASP A 372 -16.42 -19.74 -3.22
N SER A 373 -17.70 -19.55 -2.87
CA SER A 373 -18.15 -18.57 -1.89
C SER A 373 -17.56 -18.83 -0.50
N ASP A 374 -17.31 -20.09 -0.13
CA ASP A 374 -16.71 -20.43 1.16
C ASP A 374 -15.22 -20.08 1.17
N LYS A 375 -14.51 -20.23 0.05
CA LYS A 375 -13.12 -19.76 -0.08
C LYS A 375 -13.04 -18.25 0.03
N ALA A 376 -13.92 -17.53 -0.66
CA ALA A 376 -13.98 -16.06 -0.57
C ALA A 376 -14.29 -15.61 0.87
N ALA A 377 -15.30 -16.22 1.51
CA ALA A 377 -15.66 -15.92 2.89
C ALA A 377 -14.51 -16.17 3.89
N ARG A 378 -13.72 -17.24 3.69
CA ARG A 378 -12.52 -17.49 4.49
C ARG A 378 -11.47 -16.41 4.33
N GLU A 379 -11.24 -15.93 3.11
CA GLU A 379 -10.32 -14.82 2.88
C GLU A 379 -10.85 -13.52 3.51
N PHE A 380 -12.15 -13.21 3.38
CA PHE A 380 -12.74 -12.04 4.05
C PHE A 380 -12.55 -12.08 5.57
N ALA A 381 -12.82 -13.24 6.18
CA ALA A 381 -12.63 -13.44 7.61
C ALA A 381 -11.15 -13.35 8.01
N ARG A 382 -10.24 -13.88 7.19
CA ARG A 382 -8.79 -13.85 7.41
C ARG A 382 -8.26 -12.41 7.44
N TRP A 383 -8.72 -11.59 6.51
CA TRP A 383 -8.24 -10.21 6.34
C TRP A 383 -9.07 -9.17 7.08
N GLY A 384 -10.22 -9.55 7.65
CA GLY A 384 -11.14 -8.63 8.33
C GLY A 384 -11.76 -7.60 7.39
N ALA A 385 -11.83 -7.94 6.09
CA ALA A 385 -12.26 -7.03 5.02
C ALA A 385 -13.33 -7.71 4.18
N THR A 386 -14.47 -7.05 3.98
CA THR A 386 -15.57 -7.57 3.15
C THR A 386 -15.85 -6.58 2.02
N PRO A 387 -15.67 -6.95 0.75
CA PRO A 387 -15.93 -6.05 -0.36
C PRO A 387 -17.43 -5.84 -0.59
N THR A 388 -17.79 -4.77 -1.31
CA THR A 388 -19.17 -4.54 -1.76
C THR A 388 -19.51 -5.40 -2.97
N TRP A 389 -18.56 -5.56 -3.88
CA TRP A 389 -18.71 -6.30 -5.15
C TRP A 389 -17.51 -7.21 -5.40
N GLN A 390 -17.75 -8.28 -6.15
CA GLN A 390 -16.70 -9.15 -6.71
C GLN A 390 -16.76 -9.13 -8.23
N VAL A 391 -15.61 -8.94 -8.87
CA VAL A 391 -15.42 -8.96 -10.33
C VAL A 391 -14.12 -9.71 -10.64
N GLY A 392 -13.98 -10.26 -11.84
CA GLY A 392 -12.80 -11.07 -12.21
C GLY A 392 -11.56 -10.25 -12.45
N GLY A 393 -11.73 -9.21 -13.24
CA GLY A 393 -10.68 -8.25 -13.54
C GLY A 393 -11.27 -6.88 -13.83
N PHE A 394 -10.39 -5.96 -14.18
CA PHE A 394 -10.78 -4.62 -14.60
C PHE A 394 -11.31 -4.68 -16.04
N GLN A 395 -12.55 -5.14 -16.19
CA GLN A 395 -13.25 -5.32 -17.46
C GLN A 395 -14.65 -4.68 -17.39
N TRP A 396 -15.19 -4.29 -18.55
CA TRP A 396 -16.50 -3.66 -18.64
C TRP A 396 -17.63 -4.64 -18.38
#